data_AF-A0A2V7BPA9-F1
#
_entry.id   AF-A0A2V7BPA9-F1
#
_cell.length_a   1.000
_cell.length_b   1.000
_cell.length_c   1.000
_cell.angle_alpha   90.00
_cell.angle_beta   90.00
_cell.angle_gamma   90.00
#
_symmetry.space_group_name_H-M   'P 1'
#
loop_
_entity.id
_entity.type
_entity.pdbx_description
1 polymer ?
#
loop_
_entity_poly.entity_id
_entity_poly.type
_entity_poly.pdbx_seq_one_letter_code
_entity_poly.pdbx_strand_id
1 'polypeptide(L)'
;MRPRRPYITTLADVTISRSGESAVITYGDPAVRPVVFAIGPDIDRCSDAEILARFNDSLYAARAKTEGRQHVVVEIPRGHQQLDYFAPAGQWVPRGAVLRCLIDDSAEGEPVIHIDDHELSLREFGGLLRTYAGWGMRIVFVEDDDADPPLVEIRDLENGEAAHDWR
;
A
#
# COMPACT_ATOMS: atom_id res chain seq x y z
N MET A 1 -14.20 -2.64 -1.93
CA MET A 1 -12.79 -3.05 -2.18
C MET A 1 -12.12 -2.06 -3.12
N ARG A 2 -10.87 -1.65 -2.81
CA ARG A 2 -10.03 -0.90 -3.76
C ARG A 2 -9.61 -1.86 -4.88
N PRO A 3 -9.83 -1.54 -6.16
CA PRO A 3 -9.39 -2.40 -7.26
C PRO A 3 -7.88 -2.57 -7.22
N ARG A 4 -7.42 -3.78 -7.54
CA ARG A 4 -6.00 -4.03 -7.77
C ARG A 4 -5.53 -3.20 -8.95
N ARG A 5 -4.26 -2.78 -8.88
CA ARG A 5 -3.63 -2.07 -10.00
C ARG A 5 -3.47 -3.04 -11.18
N PRO A 6 -3.59 -2.56 -12.43
CA PRO A 6 -3.28 -3.35 -13.60
C PRO A 6 -1.85 -3.92 -13.51
N TYR A 7 -1.67 -5.14 -14.02
CA TYR A 7 -0.40 -5.86 -13.98
C TYR A 7 -0.11 -6.50 -15.33
N ILE A 8 1.16 -6.82 -15.57
CA ILE A 8 1.62 -7.42 -16.81
C ILE A 8 0.96 -8.79 -16.99
N THR A 9 0.34 -9.01 -18.15
CA THR A 9 -0.58 -10.13 -18.34
C THR A 9 -0.50 -10.72 -19.76
N THR A 10 -1.25 -11.81 -20.00
CA THR A 10 -1.26 -12.53 -21.28
C THR A 10 -2.65 -12.47 -21.93
N LEU A 11 -2.74 -12.80 -23.22
CA LEU A 11 -4.04 -12.83 -23.92
C LEU A 11 -5.02 -13.85 -23.34
N ALA A 12 -4.54 -14.88 -22.62
CA ALA A 12 -5.41 -15.85 -21.97
C ALA A 12 -6.17 -15.26 -20.78
N ASP A 13 -5.63 -14.18 -20.19
CA ASP A 13 -6.10 -13.60 -18.93
C ASP A 13 -6.93 -12.33 -19.14
N VAL A 14 -7.12 -11.89 -20.39
CA VAL A 14 -7.81 -10.64 -20.72
C VAL A 14 -8.72 -10.76 -21.93
N THR A 15 -9.78 -9.97 -21.93
CA THR A 15 -10.60 -9.68 -23.11
C THR A 15 -10.33 -8.25 -23.56
N ILE A 16 -10.13 -8.06 -24.87
CA ILE A 16 -9.84 -6.75 -25.46
C ILE A 16 -10.99 -6.37 -26.38
N SER A 17 -11.54 -5.17 -26.21
CA SER A 17 -12.47 -4.55 -27.16
C SER A 17 -11.95 -3.19 -27.62
N ARG A 18 -12.42 -2.72 -28.78
CA ARG A 18 -12.02 -1.43 -29.37
C ARG A 18 -13.14 -0.42 -29.19
N SER A 19 -12.79 0.81 -28.81
CA SER A 19 -13.72 1.92 -28.62
C SER A 19 -13.07 3.22 -29.10
N GLY A 20 -13.46 3.68 -30.29
CA GLY A 20 -12.78 4.78 -30.97
C GLY A 20 -11.30 4.45 -31.19
N GLU A 21 -10.41 5.36 -30.80
CA GLU A 21 -8.96 5.19 -30.89
C GLU A 21 -8.33 4.48 -29.67
N SER A 22 -9.15 3.85 -28.83
CA SER A 22 -8.71 3.20 -27.59
C SER A 22 -9.10 1.73 -27.52
N ALA A 23 -8.27 0.94 -26.87
CA ALA A 23 -8.58 -0.42 -26.47
C ALA A 23 -9.12 -0.45 -25.03
N VAL A 24 -10.16 -1.23 -24.78
CA VAL A 24 -10.66 -1.53 -23.44
C VAL A 24 -10.18 -2.93 -23.07
N ILE A 25 -9.25 -3.00 -22.11
CA ILE A 25 -8.65 -4.25 -21.63
C ILE A 25 -9.35 -4.65 -20.34
N THR A 26 -10.06 -5.78 -20.37
CA THR A 26 -10.78 -6.33 -19.22
C THR A 26 -10.07 -7.57 -18.73
N TYR A 27 -9.62 -7.57 -17.47
CA TYR A 27 -8.98 -8.72 -16.84
C TYR A 27 -10.00 -9.80 -16.48
N GLY A 28 -9.59 -11.05 -16.55
CA GLY A 28 -10.34 -12.18 -16.01
C GLY A 28 -10.45 -12.14 -14.48
N ASP A 29 -9.48 -11.53 -13.79
CA ASP A 29 -9.57 -11.24 -12.34
C ASP A 29 -10.56 -10.08 -12.09
N PRO A 30 -11.73 -10.33 -11.48
CA PRO A 30 -12.73 -9.29 -11.22
C PRO A 30 -12.27 -8.24 -10.19
N ALA A 31 -11.17 -8.48 -9.47
CA ALA A 31 -10.58 -7.49 -8.56
C ALA A 31 -9.81 -6.38 -9.30
N VAL A 32 -9.50 -6.54 -10.59
CA VAL A 32 -8.84 -5.52 -11.42
C VAL A 32 -9.88 -4.78 -12.25
N ARG A 33 -9.83 -3.44 -12.26
CA ARG A 33 -10.74 -2.65 -13.11
C ARG A 33 -10.34 -2.72 -14.58
N PRO A 34 -11.32 -2.68 -15.51
CA PRO A 34 -11.03 -2.50 -16.92
C PRO A 34 -10.20 -1.23 -17.17
N VAL A 35 -9.27 -1.31 -18.10
CA VAL A 35 -8.37 -0.23 -18.47
C VAL A 35 -8.72 0.27 -19.86
N VAL A 36 -8.89 1.58 -20.01
CA VAL A 36 -8.97 2.23 -21.33
C VAL A 36 -7.57 2.68 -21.71
N PHE A 37 -7.02 2.12 -22.78
CA PHE A 37 -5.66 2.36 -23.25
C PHE A 37 -5.70 2.97 -24.66
N ALA A 38 -5.22 4.20 -24.78
CA ALA A 38 -5.18 4.91 -26.06
C ALA A 38 -4.11 4.30 -26.97
N ILE A 39 -4.51 3.89 -28.18
CA ILE A 39 -3.63 3.36 -29.22
C ILE A 39 -3.44 4.38 -30.35
N GLY A 40 -4.48 5.16 -30.64
CA GLY A 40 -4.53 6.10 -31.75
C GLY A 40 -5.30 5.55 -32.96
N PRO A 41 -5.27 6.27 -34.10
CA PRO A 41 -6.13 6.01 -35.25
C PRO A 41 -5.87 4.68 -35.96
N ASP A 42 -4.69 4.07 -35.78
CA ASP A 42 -4.33 2.79 -36.40
C ASP A 42 -4.78 1.56 -35.60
N ILE A 43 -5.61 1.73 -34.55
CA ILE A 43 -6.05 0.63 -33.67
C ILE A 43 -6.73 -0.52 -34.43
N ASP A 44 -7.46 -0.20 -35.50
CA ASP A 44 -8.16 -1.20 -36.33
C ASP A 44 -7.18 -2.10 -37.12
N ARG A 45 -5.93 -1.66 -37.26
CA ARG A 45 -4.85 -2.42 -37.92
C ARG A 45 -4.02 -3.23 -36.94
N CYS A 46 -4.21 -3.02 -35.63
CA CYS A 46 -3.50 -3.75 -34.59
C CYS A 46 -4.28 -5.01 -34.20
N SER A 47 -3.60 -6.14 -34.16
CA SER A 47 -4.08 -7.35 -33.51
C SER A 47 -4.20 -7.15 -32.00
N ASP A 48 -5.01 -7.97 -31.34
CA ASP A 48 -5.13 -7.95 -29.87
C ASP A 48 -3.78 -8.23 -29.19
N ALA A 49 -2.94 -9.06 -29.80
CA ALA A 49 -1.57 -9.32 -29.35
C ALA A 49 -0.70 -8.05 -29.37
N GLU A 50 -0.77 -7.26 -30.44
CA GLU A 50 -0.02 -6.00 -30.55
C GLU A 50 -0.54 -4.93 -29.58
N ILE A 51 -1.86 -4.85 -29.40
CA ILE A 51 -2.49 -3.96 -28.42
C ILE A 51 -2.02 -4.33 -27.01
N LEU A 52 -2.07 -5.61 -26.66
CA LEU A 52 -1.64 -6.09 -25.35
C LEU A 52 -0.14 -5.88 -25.13
N ALA A 53 0.69 -6.10 -26.15
CA ALA A 53 2.13 -5.86 -26.09
C ALA A 53 2.41 -4.38 -25.76
N ARG A 54 1.80 -3.44 -26.50
CA ARG A 54 1.96 -1.99 -26.22
C ARG A 54 1.49 -1.59 -24.83
N PHE A 55 0.40 -2.19 -24.36
CA PHE A 55 -0.10 -1.96 -23.02
C PHE A 55 0.89 -2.48 -21.96
N ASN A 56 1.37 -3.72 -22.11
CA ASN A 56 2.37 -4.31 -21.22
C ASN A 56 3.68 -3.52 -21.23
N ASP A 57 4.13 -3.03 -22.40
CA ASP A 57 5.29 -2.15 -22.52
C ASP A 57 5.10 -0.84 -21.75
N SER A 58 3.89 -0.28 -21.74
CA SER A 58 3.58 0.89 -20.92
C SER A 58 3.68 0.60 -19.41
N LEU A 59 3.29 -0.61 -18.98
CA LEU A 59 3.43 -1.06 -17.60
C LEU A 59 4.90 -1.31 -17.24
N TYR A 60 5.68 -1.92 -18.14
CA TYR A 60 7.14 -2.05 -17.99
C TYR A 60 7.79 -0.67 -17.89
N ALA A 61 7.45 0.29 -18.75
CA ALA A 61 7.99 1.64 -18.69
C ALA A 61 7.59 2.39 -17.41
N ALA A 62 6.36 2.20 -16.93
CA ALA A 62 5.91 2.74 -15.66
C ALA A 62 6.67 2.11 -14.49
N ARG A 63 6.90 0.79 -14.52
CA ARG A 63 7.73 0.07 -13.54
C ARG A 63 9.17 0.57 -13.60
N ALA A 64 9.78 0.67 -14.77
CA ALA A 64 11.15 1.15 -14.97
C ALA A 64 11.39 2.56 -14.42
N LYS A 65 10.39 3.45 -14.45
CA LYS A 65 10.45 4.79 -13.81
C LYS A 65 10.51 4.74 -12.28
N THR A 66 10.12 3.61 -11.70
CA THR A 66 10.14 3.34 -10.26
C THR A 66 11.15 2.26 -9.86
N GLU A 67 11.61 1.42 -10.79
CA GLU A 67 12.66 0.43 -10.59
C GLU A 67 13.99 1.15 -10.33
N GLY A 68 14.68 0.72 -9.29
CA GLY A 68 15.89 1.37 -8.80
C GLY A 68 15.65 2.54 -7.83
N ARG A 69 14.43 3.09 -7.74
CA ARG A 69 14.07 3.93 -6.58
C ARG A 69 13.79 3.03 -5.40
N GLN A 70 14.82 2.73 -4.63
CA GLN A 70 14.64 2.20 -3.29
C GLN A 70 13.82 3.23 -2.51
N HIS A 71 12.58 2.88 -2.17
CA HIS A 71 11.80 3.70 -1.25
C HIS A 71 12.49 3.61 0.11
N VAL A 72 13.17 4.69 0.48
CA VAL A 72 13.80 4.81 1.80
C VAL A 72 12.74 5.35 2.74
N VAL A 73 12.34 4.50 3.68
CA VAL A 73 11.49 4.90 4.80
C VAL A 73 12.39 5.63 5.80
N VAL A 74 12.00 6.83 6.20
CA VAL A 74 12.76 7.62 7.19
C VAL A 74 12.14 7.39 8.56
N GLU A 75 12.94 6.85 9.48
CA GLU A 75 12.61 6.75 10.88
C GLU A 75 13.17 7.94 11.65
N ILE A 76 12.38 8.52 12.55
CA ILE A 76 12.86 9.58 13.45
C ILE A 76 13.72 8.94 14.54
N PRO A 77 14.95 9.42 14.80
CA PRO A 77 15.82 8.85 15.83
C PRO A 77 15.16 8.80 17.21
N ARG A 78 15.56 7.83 18.03
CA ARG A 78 15.11 7.73 19.43
C ARG A 78 15.39 9.02 20.20
N GLY A 79 14.53 9.32 21.18
CA GLY A 79 14.57 10.56 21.95
C GLY A 79 14.16 11.82 21.17
N HIS A 80 13.78 11.69 19.90
CA HIS A 80 13.21 12.79 19.11
C HIS A 80 11.73 12.52 18.87
N GLN A 81 10.92 13.56 19.02
CA GLN A 81 9.48 13.51 18.82
C GLN A 81 9.14 12.96 17.43
N GLN A 82 8.27 11.95 17.34
CA GLN A 82 7.79 11.35 16.10
C GLN A 82 6.60 12.10 15.52
N LEU A 83 5.85 12.84 16.35
CA LEU A 83 4.64 13.57 15.94
C LEU A 83 4.82 15.08 15.93
N ASP A 84 4.18 15.75 14.98
CA ASP A 84 3.96 17.20 15.00
C ASP A 84 2.47 17.50 15.02
N TYR A 85 2.05 18.53 15.76
CA TYR A 85 0.65 18.97 15.71
C TYR A 85 0.43 19.91 14.52
N PHE A 86 -0.42 19.48 13.58
CA PHE A 86 -0.80 20.30 12.43
C PHE A 86 -2.10 21.07 12.72
N ALA A 87 -1.94 22.23 13.36
CA ALA A 87 -3.05 23.09 13.78
C ALA A 87 -4.12 23.38 12.70
N PRO A 88 -3.79 23.62 11.42
CA PRO A 88 -4.79 23.89 10.39
C PRO A 88 -5.79 22.74 10.14
N ALA A 89 -5.41 21.50 10.42
CA ALA A 89 -6.32 20.35 10.33
C ALA A 89 -6.70 19.76 11.69
N GLY A 90 -6.23 20.37 12.79
CA GLY A 90 -6.54 19.96 14.16
C GLY A 90 -6.10 18.54 14.49
N GLN A 91 -5.00 18.05 13.90
CA GLN A 91 -4.57 16.66 14.03
C GLN A 91 -3.06 16.53 14.21
N TRP A 92 -2.65 15.45 14.85
CA TRP A 92 -1.26 14.99 14.84
C TRP A 92 -0.88 14.45 13.46
N VAL A 93 0.34 14.74 13.03
CA VAL A 93 0.94 14.22 11.79
C VAL A 93 2.29 13.59 12.09
N PRO A 94 2.64 12.50 11.37
CA PRO A 94 3.92 11.84 11.57
C PRO A 94 5.05 12.63 10.91
N ARG A 95 6.19 12.73 11.60
CA ARG A 95 7.42 13.36 11.09
C ARG A 95 8.27 12.40 10.25
N GLY A 96 8.16 11.11 10.53
CA GLY A 96 8.80 10.01 9.80
C GLY A 96 7.78 9.01 9.28
N ALA A 97 8.23 8.07 8.45
CA ALA A 97 7.40 7.00 7.89
C ALA A 97 7.48 5.68 8.70
N VAL A 98 8.26 5.66 9.78
CA VAL A 98 8.20 4.64 10.84
C VAL A 98 7.62 5.30 12.09
N LEU A 99 6.64 4.64 12.70
CA LEU A 99 6.09 4.99 14.00
C LEU A 99 6.38 3.85 14.97
N ARG A 100 7.06 4.18 16.05
CA ARG A 100 7.18 3.34 17.24
C ARG A 100 5.97 3.63 18.11
N CYS A 101 5.13 2.63 18.30
CA CYS A 101 3.88 2.73 19.02
C CYS A 101 3.82 1.66 20.10
N LEU A 102 3.28 2.02 21.27
CA LEU A 102 2.84 1.06 22.27
C LEU A 102 1.32 0.95 22.19
N ILE A 103 0.79 -0.27 22.19
CA ILE A 103 -0.65 -0.51 22.11
C ILE A 103 -1.11 -1.00 23.48
N ASP A 104 -2.04 -0.28 24.08
CA ASP A 104 -2.68 -0.61 25.36
C ASP A 104 -4.22 -0.66 25.18
N ASP A 105 -4.93 -1.01 26.25
CA ASP A 105 -6.39 -0.91 26.31
C ASP A 105 -6.88 0.17 27.28
N SER A 106 -8.01 0.80 26.93
CA SER A 106 -8.71 1.70 27.85
C SER A 106 -9.48 0.89 28.90
N ALA A 107 -10.01 1.56 29.92
CA ALA A 107 -10.89 0.92 30.91
C ALA A 107 -12.14 0.27 30.29
N GLU A 108 -12.54 0.71 29.10
CA GLU A 108 -13.65 0.18 28.30
C GLU A 108 -13.22 -0.92 27.32
N GLY A 109 -11.94 -1.27 27.27
CA GLY A 109 -11.37 -2.28 26.37
C GLY A 109 -11.14 -1.79 24.94
N GLU A 110 -11.10 -0.48 24.71
CA GLU A 110 -10.81 0.10 23.40
C GLU A 110 -9.29 0.28 23.20
N PRO A 111 -8.73 0.04 22.01
CA PRO A 111 -7.31 0.24 21.77
C PRO A 111 -6.88 1.69 21.97
N VAL A 112 -5.81 1.86 22.72
CA VAL A 112 -5.12 3.11 22.97
C VAL A 112 -3.70 3.00 22.40
N ILE A 113 -3.29 4.00 21.62
CA ILE A 113 -1.99 3.98 20.93
C ILE A 113 -1.13 5.08 21.54
N HIS A 114 -0.02 4.69 22.16
CA HIS A 114 0.97 5.62 22.68
C HIS A 114 2.06 5.85 21.63
N ILE A 115 2.34 7.12 21.33
CA ILE A 115 3.47 7.54 20.48
C ILE A 115 4.07 8.78 21.12
N ASP A 116 5.38 8.74 21.41
CA ASP A 116 6.02 9.74 22.25
C ASP A 116 5.27 9.84 23.60
N ASP A 117 5.01 11.05 24.10
CA ASP A 117 4.22 11.29 25.33
C ASP A 117 2.71 11.47 25.03
N HIS A 118 2.23 10.99 23.88
CA HIS A 118 0.84 11.17 23.46
C HIS A 118 0.06 9.87 23.48
N GLU A 119 -1.03 9.89 24.24
CA GLU A 119 -2.09 8.88 24.20
C GLU A 119 -3.06 9.23 23.06
N LEU A 120 -3.20 8.34 22.08
CA LEU A 120 -4.08 8.53 20.93
C LEU A 120 -5.20 7.50 20.96
N SER A 121 -6.43 7.99 20.89
CA SER A 121 -7.57 7.12 20.56
C SER A 121 -7.43 6.54 19.16
N LEU A 122 -8.10 5.41 18.89
CA LEU A 122 -8.16 4.83 17.55
C LEU A 122 -8.63 5.85 16.48
N ARG A 123 -9.50 6.80 16.86
CA ARG A 123 -9.96 7.88 15.98
C ARG A 123 -8.84 8.84 15.62
N GLU A 124 -8.05 9.27 16.60
CA GLU A 124 -6.94 10.21 16.40
C GLU A 124 -5.80 9.55 15.62
N PHE A 125 -5.45 8.32 15.98
CA PHE A 125 -4.49 7.52 15.23
C PHE A 125 -4.95 7.31 13.78
N GLY A 126 -6.23 7.02 13.56
CA GLY A 126 -6.82 6.96 12.21
C GLY A 126 -6.72 8.29 11.45
N GLY A 127 -6.82 9.43 12.15
CA GLY A 127 -6.59 10.76 11.59
C GLY A 127 -5.16 10.96 11.09
N LEU A 128 -4.18 10.52 11.88
CA LEU A 128 -2.76 10.54 11.53
C LEU A 128 -2.50 9.76 10.24
N LEU A 129 -3.05 8.54 10.11
CA LEU A 129 -2.88 7.68 8.93
C LEU A 129 -3.35 8.33 7.61
N ARG A 130 -4.25 9.32 7.66
CA ARG A 130 -4.70 10.06 6.47
C ARG A 130 -3.58 10.82 5.77
N THR A 131 -2.49 11.10 6.46
CA THR A 131 -1.25 11.66 5.87
C THR A 131 -0.73 10.80 4.72
N TYR A 132 -0.95 9.48 4.81
CA TYR A 132 -0.52 8.49 3.82
C TYR A 132 -1.66 8.03 2.90
N ALA A 133 -2.70 8.84 2.70
CA ALA A 133 -3.81 8.50 1.81
C ALA A 133 -3.29 8.10 0.41
N GLY A 134 -3.61 6.87 0.00
CA GLY A 134 -3.20 6.31 -1.30
C GLY A 134 -1.98 5.39 -1.26
N TRP A 135 -1.19 5.42 -0.18
CA TRP A 135 -0.04 4.56 0.08
C TRP A 135 -0.45 3.20 0.65
N GLY A 136 0.50 2.25 0.71
CA GLY A 136 0.35 0.99 1.44
C GLY A 136 1.02 1.08 2.81
N MET A 137 0.57 0.26 3.75
CA MET A 137 1.14 0.16 5.10
C MET A 137 1.43 -1.31 5.42
N ARG A 138 2.55 -1.56 6.10
CA ARG A 138 2.89 -2.86 6.69
C ARG A 138 3.00 -2.66 8.20
N ILE A 139 2.30 -3.48 8.97
CA ILE A 139 2.36 -3.47 10.44
C ILE A 139 3.20 -4.67 10.87
N VAL A 140 4.09 -4.44 11.84
CA VAL A 140 4.88 -5.48 12.50
C VAL A 140 4.69 -5.29 13.99
N PHE A 141 4.32 -6.36 14.69
CA PHE A 141 4.20 -6.36 16.15
C PHE A 141 5.55 -6.75 16.77
N VAL A 142 5.95 -6.01 17.80
CA VAL A 142 7.21 -6.18 18.55
C VAL A 142 6.89 -6.21 20.05
N GLU A 143 7.85 -6.67 20.86
CA GLU A 143 7.65 -6.78 22.32
C GLU A 143 7.50 -5.41 23.00
N ASP A 144 8.19 -4.38 22.49
CA ASP A 144 8.16 -3.01 23.03
C ASP A 144 8.38 -1.98 21.91
N ASP A 145 7.96 -0.74 22.13
CA ASP A 145 8.08 0.36 21.15
C ASP A 145 9.54 0.79 20.92
N ASP A 146 10.41 0.50 21.88
CA ASP A 146 11.86 0.75 21.84
C ASP A 146 12.65 -0.49 21.35
N ALA A 147 11.99 -1.47 20.71
CA ALA A 147 12.70 -2.57 20.05
C ALA A 147 13.43 -2.11 18.77
N ASP A 148 14.59 -2.71 18.48
CA ASP A 148 15.20 -2.55 17.16
C ASP A 148 14.30 -3.15 16.06
N PRO A 149 14.37 -2.67 14.81
CA PRO A 149 13.59 -3.23 13.71
C PRO A 149 13.76 -4.75 13.65
N PRO A 150 12.67 -5.53 13.73
CA PRO A 150 12.78 -6.97 13.82
C PRO A 150 13.21 -7.57 12.47
N LEU A 151 13.89 -8.71 12.53
CA LEU A 151 14.04 -9.56 11.36
C LEU A 151 12.66 -10.16 11.02
N VAL A 152 12.25 -10.05 9.76
CA VAL A 152 10.96 -10.59 9.32
C VAL A 152 11.17 -11.82 8.45
N GLU A 153 10.75 -12.97 8.95
CA GLU A 153 10.69 -14.21 8.19
C GLU A 153 9.41 -14.25 7.33
N ILE A 154 9.54 -14.71 6.07
CA ILE A 154 8.40 -14.93 5.17
C ILE A 154 8.21 -16.44 5.04
N ARG A 155 7.19 -16.96 5.72
CA ARG A 155 6.75 -18.35 5.63
C ARG A 155 5.24 -18.42 5.83
N ASP A 156 4.64 -19.50 5.33
CA ASP A 156 3.27 -19.84 5.69
C ASP A 156 3.24 -20.50 7.08
N LEU A 157 2.12 -20.33 7.79
CA LEU A 157 1.85 -21.05 9.03
C LEU A 157 1.08 -22.32 8.70
N GLU A 158 1.51 -23.45 9.27
CA GLU A 158 0.71 -24.67 9.20
C GLU A 158 -0.54 -24.55 10.12
N ASN A 159 -1.62 -25.27 9.80
CA ASN A 159 -2.85 -25.19 10.58
C ASN A 159 -2.60 -25.51 12.06
N GLY A 160 -2.88 -24.53 12.94
CA GLY A 160 -2.72 -24.67 14.39
C GLY A 160 -1.40 -24.11 14.94
N GLU A 161 -0.50 -23.63 14.09
CA GLU A 161 0.70 -22.91 14.51
C GLU A 161 0.33 -21.46 14.89
N ALA A 162 0.57 -21.07 16.15
CA ALA A 162 0.44 -19.69 16.58
C ALA A 162 1.70 -18.91 16.19
N ALA A 163 1.55 -17.75 15.55
CA ALA A 163 2.68 -16.89 15.20
C ALA A 163 3.41 -16.32 16.42
N HIS A 164 2.72 -16.29 17.57
CA HIS A 164 3.22 -15.85 18.86
C HIS A 164 2.68 -16.78 19.96
N ASP A 165 3.56 -17.27 20.85
CA ASP A 165 3.17 -17.91 22.11
C ASP A 165 2.83 -16.79 23.09
N TRP A 166 1.57 -16.33 23.10
CA TRP A 166 1.09 -15.34 24.07
C TRP A 166 1.01 -16.00 25.45
N ARG A 167 2.12 -16.00 26.19
CA ARG A 167 2.16 -16.39 27.61
C ARG A 167 2.09 -15.19 28.52
#